data_AF-A0A2S9YTD4-F1
#
_entry.id   AF-A0A2S9YTD4-F1
#
_cell.length_a   1.000
_cell.length_b   1.000
_cell.length_c   1.000
_cell.angle_alpha   90.00
_cell.angle_beta   90.00
_cell.angle_gamma   90.00
#
_symmetry.space_group_name_H-M   'P 1'
#
loop_
_entity.id
_entity.type
_entity.pdbx_description
1 polymer ?
#
loop_
_entity_poly.entity_id
_entity_poly.type
_entity_poly.pdbx_seq_one_letter_code
_entity_poly.pdbx_strand_id
1 'polypeptide(L)'
;MGATRLQKVHEVASGGCQRTFSIHRQEILSSSLSTTPDGRFSAIASDYGGKRWGPVVGWLMSRRAKKKERATTRSSGIKPPPLPDTSKWKPRTKVSHRLSTAFQGQCAASEELIRLRAMLERQFNIDNYDSGPGVEDVIREEFRRLVPSRYSIRPGVIIDQRGYTSGDFDLVLFNDFWFTAVKSGATSDSRRFHLPYEGVYGVVEVKQTLTWASFDEGMAKLVTAHRLYRPFTGAHRQTENREGSSCDHGLTNPLYSAIVATGLADNVNINEVANRFFDICKTLGRLDVVRAICVLGHGTVFWGCRHPNGDIAPALFMNEDLCYPIVPMFFASQKGRGSALYYLMYNLLQHLYHSILGPEDLAALYGGTYKVMVPAASEIALQPDPKWLEKYANPCPH
;
A
#
# COMPACT_ATOMS: atom_id res chain seq x y z
N MET A 1 -41.50 -16.56 -28.18
CA MET A 1 -42.02 -17.22 -26.95
C MET A 1 -41.10 -16.83 -25.79
N GLY A 2 -41.59 -16.02 -24.84
CA GLY A 2 -40.75 -15.50 -23.74
C GLY A 2 -40.61 -16.51 -22.60
N ALA A 3 -39.37 -16.83 -22.21
CA ALA A 3 -39.08 -17.73 -21.10
C ALA A 3 -39.45 -17.09 -19.74
N THR A 4 -40.40 -17.68 -19.02
CA THR A 4 -40.75 -17.28 -17.65
C THR A 4 -39.58 -17.64 -16.72
N ARG A 5 -38.97 -16.66 -16.04
CA ARG A 5 -37.85 -16.91 -15.12
C ARG A 5 -38.36 -17.19 -13.70
N LEU A 6 -37.79 -18.22 -13.07
CA LEU A 6 -38.30 -18.87 -11.86
C LEU A 6 -37.36 -18.65 -10.65
N GLN A 7 -37.95 -18.40 -9.47
CA GLN A 7 -37.25 -18.50 -8.18
C GLN A 7 -37.27 -19.92 -7.67
N LYS A 8 -36.18 -20.41 -7.08
CA LYS A 8 -36.13 -21.72 -6.45
C LYS A 8 -35.70 -21.60 -4.98
N VAL A 9 -36.31 -22.41 -4.13
CA VAL A 9 -35.90 -22.58 -2.73
C VAL A 9 -35.27 -23.96 -2.59
N HIS A 10 -34.09 -23.99 -2.00
CA HIS A 10 -33.31 -25.22 -1.83
C HIS A 10 -33.13 -25.54 -0.34
N GLU A 11 -33.17 -26.82 -0.04
CA GLU A 11 -32.65 -27.32 1.24
C GLU A 11 -31.13 -27.42 1.15
N VAL A 12 -30.43 -26.73 2.06
CA VAL A 12 -28.98 -26.53 1.97
C VAL A 12 -28.23 -27.85 2.17
N ALA A 13 -28.72 -28.72 3.05
CA ALA A 13 -28.05 -29.98 3.36
C ALA A 13 -28.13 -31.02 2.23
N SER A 14 -29.25 -31.05 1.50
CA SER A 14 -29.48 -32.04 0.43
C SER A 14 -29.27 -31.47 -0.97
N GLY A 15 -29.20 -30.14 -1.12
CA GLY A 15 -29.22 -29.45 -2.41
C GLY A 15 -30.57 -29.52 -3.15
N GLY A 16 -31.52 -30.29 -2.63
CA GLY A 16 -32.80 -30.57 -3.28
C GLY A 16 -33.65 -29.30 -3.44
N CYS A 17 -34.13 -29.06 -4.65
CA CYS A 17 -35.07 -27.97 -4.92
C CYS A 17 -36.43 -28.34 -4.32
N GLN A 18 -36.82 -27.63 -3.27
CA GLN A 18 -38.05 -27.90 -2.54
C GLN A 18 -39.25 -27.26 -3.21
N ARG A 19 -39.07 -26.10 -3.85
CA ARG A 19 -40.14 -25.42 -4.59
C ARG A 19 -39.61 -24.40 -5.58
N THR A 20 -40.38 -24.20 -6.65
CA THR A 20 -40.12 -23.22 -7.69
C THR A 20 -41.30 -22.26 -7.83
N PHE A 21 -41.04 -20.96 -7.94
CA PHE A 21 -42.03 -19.88 -8.06
C PHE A 21 -41.79 -19.10 -9.36
N SER A 22 -42.83 -18.79 -10.14
CA SER A 22 -42.72 -17.85 -11.27
C SER A 22 -42.83 -16.43 -10.77
N ILE A 23 -41.84 -15.58 -11.08
CA ILE A 23 -41.83 -14.20 -10.57
C ILE A 23 -41.59 -13.11 -11.62
N HIS A 24 -40.88 -13.35 -12.73
CA HIS A 24 -40.57 -12.26 -13.69
C HIS A 24 -40.53 -12.66 -15.17
N ARG A 25 -40.79 -11.68 -16.05
CA ARG A 25 -40.68 -11.75 -17.53
C ARG A 25 -39.52 -10.93 -18.13
N GLN A 26 -38.73 -10.23 -17.33
CA GLN A 26 -37.60 -9.38 -17.77
C GLN A 26 -36.23 -9.97 -17.32
N GLU A 27 -35.13 -9.48 -17.90
CA GLU A 27 -33.76 -9.94 -17.61
C GLU A 27 -33.31 -9.58 -16.19
N ILE A 28 -32.59 -10.51 -15.54
CA ILE A 28 -32.06 -10.34 -14.18
C ILE A 28 -30.64 -9.76 -14.29
N LEU A 29 -30.43 -8.55 -13.78
CA LEU A 29 -29.13 -7.86 -13.77
C LEU A 29 -28.33 -8.10 -12.47
N SER A 30 -29.01 -8.46 -11.36
CA SER A 30 -28.38 -8.80 -10.07
C SER A 30 -29.23 -9.84 -9.31
N SER A 31 -28.56 -10.68 -8.52
CA SER A 31 -29.22 -11.67 -7.65
C SER A 31 -28.58 -11.71 -6.27
N SER A 32 -29.39 -11.78 -5.22
CA SER A 32 -28.95 -11.94 -3.83
C SER A 32 -29.35 -13.32 -3.29
N LEU A 33 -28.43 -13.97 -2.57
CA LEU A 33 -28.64 -15.24 -1.87
C LEU A 33 -28.91 -14.96 -0.39
N SER A 34 -29.96 -15.56 0.15
CA SER A 34 -30.33 -15.42 1.55
C SER A 34 -30.64 -16.78 2.17
N THR A 35 -30.14 -17.00 3.39
CA THR A 35 -30.32 -18.25 4.14
C THR A 35 -31.21 -18.01 5.35
N THR A 36 -31.95 -19.04 5.77
CA THR A 36 -32.69 -18.99 7.04
C THR A 36 -31.70 -18.86 8.21
N PRO A 37 -32.12 -18.27 9.36
CA PRO A 37 -31.23 -18.09 10.51
C PRO A 37 -30.65 -19.40 11.08
N ASP A 38 -31.31 -20.54 10.83
CA ASP A 38 -30.84 -21.88 11.19
C ASP A 38 -30.01 -22.55 10.08
N GLY A 39 -29.74 -21.85 8.97
CA GLY A 39 -28.90 -22.28 7.87
C GLY A 39 -29.47 -23.40 6.98
N ARG A 40 -30.70 -23.86 7.25
CA ARG A 40 -31.25 -25.06 6.60
C ARG A 40 -31.79 -24.84 5.19
N PHE A 41 -32.26 -23.64 4.89
CA PHE A 41 -32.82 -23.31 3.58
C PHE A 41 -32.17 -22.06 3.00
N SER A 42 -32.05 -22.05 1.68
CA SER A 42 -31.55 -20.89 0.94
C SER A 42 -32.49 -20.53 -0.20
N ALA A 43 -32.60 -19.22 -0.46
CA ALA A 43 -33.39 -18.66 -1.54
C ALA A 43 -32.59 -17.57 -2.26
N ILE A 44 -32.67 -17.56 -3.58
CA ILE A 44 -32.04 -16.55 -4.44
C ILE A 44 -33.15 -15.62 -4.96
N ALA A 45 -33.01 -14.30 -4.84
CA ALA A 45 -33.97 -13.31 -5.33
C ALA A 45 -33.30 -12.21 -6.17
N SER A 46 -34.03 -11.60 -7.11
CA SER A 46 -33.56 -10.49 -7.97
C SER A 46 -34.16 -9.14 -7.53
N ASP A 47 -33.40 -8.05 -7.66
CA ASP A 47 -33.64 -6.78 -6.93
C ASP A 47 -34.76 -5.86 -7.45
N TYR A 48 -35.37 -6.10 -8.61
CA TYR A 48 -36.42 -5.22 -9.13
C TYR A 48 -37.82 -5.59 -8.63
N GLY A 49 -38.12 -5.19 -7.40
CA GLY A 49 -39.44 -5.21 -6.79
C GLY A 49 -39.35 -5.28 -5.27
N GLY A 50 -39.76 -4.21 -4.58
CA GLY A 50 -39.65 -4.08 -3.13
C GLY A 50 -39.96 -5.37 -2.35
N LYS A 51 -39.09 -5.68 -1.39
CA LYS A 51 -39.05 -6.88 -0.53
C LYS A 51 -40.44 -7.41 -0.12
N ARG A 52 -41.12 -8.18 -0.97
CA ARG A 52 -42.36 -8.91 -0.63
C ARG A 52 -41.99 -10.32 -0.14
N TRP A 53 -41.68 -10.42 1.15
CA TRP A 53 -41.40 -11.70 1.85
C TRP A 53 -42.66 -12.51 2.22
N GLY A 54 -43.86 -12.02 1.90
CA GLY A 54 -45.14 -12.56 2.40
C GLY A 54 -45.38 -14.06 2.15
N PRO A 55 -45.20 -14.60 0.93
CA PRO A 55 -45.60 -15.98 0.64
C PRO A 55 -44.62 -17.06 1.15
N VAL A 56 -43.30 -16.77 1.14
CA VAL A 56 -42.25 -17.75 1.45
C VAL A 56 -42.12 -17.97 2.96
N VAL A 57 -42.19 -16.89 3.75
CA VAL A 57 -42.12 -16.96 5.22
C VAL A 57 -43.37 -17.62 5.81
N GLY A 58 -44.55 -17.34 5.25
CA GLY A 58 -45.81 -17.96 5.68
C GLY A 58 -45.83 -19.48 5.52
N TRP A 59 -45.18 -20.01 4.47
CA TRP A 59 -45.09 -21.46 4.26
C TRP A 59 -44.03 -22.14 5.16
N LEU A 60 -42.87 -21.52 5.36
CA LEU A 60 -41.83 -22.04 6.27
C LEU A 60 -42.34 -22.13 7.72
N MET A 61 -43.18 -21.19 8.15
CA MET A 61 -43.79 -21.17 9.48
C MET A 61 -44.88 -22.23 9.65
N SER A 62 -45.66 -22.57 8.61
CA SER A 62 -46.77 -23.52 8.72
C SER A 62 -46.32 -24.99 8.84
N ARG A 63 -45.11 -25.35 8.37
CA ARG A 63 -44.53 -26.70 8.59
C ARG A 63 -44.13 -26.98 10.04
N ARG A 64 -43.92 -25.96 10.88
CA ARG A 64 -43.61 -26.12 12.31
C ARG A 64 -44.81 -26.58 13.15
N ALA A 65 -46.05 -26.35 12.68
CA ALA A 65 -47.25 -26.52 13.50
C ALA A 65 -47.80 -27.96 13.59
N LYS A 66 -47.24 -28.95 12.87
CA LYS A 66 -47.84 -30.31 12.78
C LYS A 66 -47.05 -31.47 13.38
N LYS A 67 -45.98 -31.25 14.15
CA LYS A 67 -45.22 -32.39 14.72
C LYS A 67 -44.52 -32.09 16.05
N LYS A 68 -45.30 -31.97 17.14
CA LYS A 68 -44.99 -32.41 18.51
C LYS A 68 -46.02 -31.85 19.50
N GLU A 69 -47.08 -32.60 19.75
CA GLU A 69 -47.72 -32.60 21.06
C GLU A 69 -46.82 -33.41 22.00
N ARG A 70 -46.00 -32.72 22.78
CA ARG A 70 -45.44 -33.24 24.02
C ARG A 70 -45.37 -32.08 25.00
N ALA A 71 -45.94 -32.33 26.18
CA ALA A 71 -46.09 -31.40 27.29
C ALA A 71 -44.84 -30.54 27.51
N THR A 72 -44.93 -29.26 27.20
CA THR A 72 -43.98 -28.23 27.61
C THR A 72 -44.62 -27.41 28.70
N THR A 73 -44.09 -27.60 29.91
CA THR A 73 -43.98 -26.63 30.99
C THR A 73 -44.17 -25.19 30.50
N ARG A 74 -45.08 -24.46 31.17
CA ARG A 74 -45.30 -23.01 30.99
C ARG A 74 -43.96 -22.30 30.83
N SER A 75 -43.59 -21.96 29.58
CA SER A 75 -42.53 -20.98 29.35
C SER A 75 -43.11 -19.67 29.86
N SER A 76 -42.63 -19.22 31.03
CA SER A 76 -42.74 -17.83 31.44
C SER A 76 -42.44 -16.98 30.22
N GLY A 77 -43.42 -16.18 29.78
CA GLY A 77 -43.30 -15.37 28.59
C GLY A 77 -42.15 -14.38 28.74
N ILE A 78 -40.96 -14.79 28.32
CA ILE A 78 -39.82 -13.90 28.16
C ILE A 78 -40.21 -13.04 26.97
N LYS A 79 -40.80 -11.87 27.26
CA LYS A 79 -41.01 -10.84 26.25
C LYS A 79 -39.64 -10.58 25.61
N PRO A 80 -39.54 -10.55 24.27
CA PRO A 80 -38.30 -10.13 23.65
C PRO A 80 -37.93 -8.76 24.23
N PRO A 81 -36.63 -8.50 24.48
CA PRO A 81 -36.21 -7.22 25.01
C PRO A 81 -36.72 -6.10 24.08
N PRO A 82 -37.03 -4.92 24.64
CA PRO A 82 -37.45 -3.79 23.84
C PRO A 82 -36.42 -3.51 22.75
N LEU A 83 -36.90 -3.11 21.57
CA LEU A 83 -36.02 -2.77 20.45
C LEU A 83 -35.01 -1.70 20.91
N PRO A 84 -33.72 -1.83 20.55
CA PRO A 84 -32.73 -0.84 20.90
C PRO A 84 -33.07 0.49 20.24
N ASP A 85 -32.83 1.57 20.96
CA ASP A 85 -32.99 2.93 20.43
C ASP A 85 -31.93 3.20 19.35
N THR A 86 -32.36 3.11 18.09
CA THR A 86 -31.50 3.27 16.91
C THR A 86 -31.05 4.71 16.70
N SER A 87 -31.66 5.69 17.38
CA SER A 87 -31.23 7.11 17.30
C SER A 87 -29.83 7.33 17.91
N LYS A 88 -29.37 6.38 18.74
CA LYS A 88 -28.03 6.35 19.36
C LYS A 88 -26.97 5.70 18.46
N TRP A 89 -27.35 5.12 17.32
CA TRP A 89 -26.43 4.50 16.35
C TRP A 89 -25.75 5.57 15.49
N LYS A 90 -25.10 6.52 16.15
CA LYS A 90 -24.32 7.56 15.49
C LYS A 90 -22.86 7.10 15.38
N PRO A 91 -22.16 7.47 14.30
CA PRO A 91 -20.71 7.29 14.22
C PRO A 91 -20.03 7.93 15.43
N ARG A 92 -18.99 7.28 15.96
CA ARG A 92 -18.22 7.83 17.08
C ARG A 92 -17.47 9.09 16.60
N THR A 93 -17.69 10.24 17.24
CA THR A 93 -17.21 11.56 16.77
C THR A 93 -15.82 11.97 17.27
N LYS A 94 -15.17 11.20 18.17
CA LYS A 94 -13.84 11.51 18.74
C LYS A 94 -12.79 10.41 18.49
N VAL A 95 -12.89 9.70 17.36
CA VAL A 95 -12.06 8.52 17.07
C VAL A 95 -10.67 8.89 16.56
N SER A 96 -10.51 10.00 15.84
CA SER A 96 -9.26 10.39 15.19
C SER A 96 -8.08 10.52 16.16
N HIS A 97 -8.27 11.23 17.28
CA HIS A 97 -7.23 11.36 18.31
C HIS A 97 -6.84 10.00 18.90
N ARG A 98 -7.82 9.13 19.18
CA ARG A 98 -7.55 7.81 19.76
C ARG A 98 -6.79 6.91 18.79
N LEU A 99 -7.13 6.95 17.50
CA LEU A 99 -6.42 6.19 16.47
C LEU A 99 -5.00 6.71 16.27
N SER A 100 -4.79 8.03 16.29
CA SER A 100 -3.46 8.64 16.22
C SER A 100 -2.58 8.20 17.40
N THR A 101 -3.11 8.27 18.63
CA THR A 101 -2.41 7.77 19.83
C THR A 101 -2.13 6.27 19.75
N ALA A 102 -3.06 5.47 19.24
CA ALA A 102 -2.87 4.03 19.08
C ALA A 102 -1.77 3.71 18.07
N PHE A 103 -1.74 4.39 16.92
CA PHE A 103 -0.71 4.22 15.90
C PHE A 103 0.67 4.66 16.41
N GLN A 104 0.74 5.78 17.15
CA GLN A 104 1.96 6.20 17.83
C GLN A 104 2.44 5.15 18.84
N GLY A 105 1.53 4.56 19.61
CA GLY A 105 1.84 3.47 20.54
C GLY A 105 2.37 2.21 19.82
N GLN A 106 1.80 1.86 18.67
CA GLN A 106 2.28 0.75 17.85
C GLN A 106 3.70 1.00 17.32
N CYS A 107 3.98 2.20 16.83
CA CYS A 107 5.32 2.57 16.38
C CYS A 107 6.33 2.55 17.54
N ALA A 108 5.97 3.06 18.71
CA ALA A 108 6.82 3.02 19.90
C ALA A 108 7.12 1.59 20.35
N ALA A 109 6.12 0.70 20.33
CA ALA A 109 6.32 -0.71 20.65
C ALA A 109 7.25 -1.41 19.65
N SER A 110 7.07 -1.12 18.35
CA SER A 110 7.91 -1.68 17.29
C SER A 110 9.36 -1.18 17.40
N GLU A 111 9.55 0.12 17.69
CA GLU A 111 10.86 0.72 17.94
C GLU A 111 11.59 0.07 19.11
N GLU A 112 10.90 -0.13 20.24
CA GLU A 112 11.49 -0.78 21.40
C GLU A 112 11.88 -2.24 21.11
N LEU A 113 11.03 -2.96 20.38
CA LEU A 113 11.32 -4.33 19.96
C LEU A 113 12.56 -4.40 19.05
N ILE A 114 12.68 -3.51 18.07
CA ILE A 114 13.85 -3.44 17.19
C ILE A 114 15.11 -3.18 18.01
N ARG A 115 15.06 -2.19 18.91
CA ARG A 115 16.22 -1.83 19.75
C ARG A 115 16.63 -2.98 20.68
N LEU A 116 15.67 -3.65 21.30
CA LEU A 116 15.92 -4.80 22.17
C LEU A 116 16.57 -5.95 21.38
N ARG A 117 16.02 -6.31 20.21
CA ARG A 117 16.60 -7.36 19.36
C ARG A 117 17.99 -6.99 18.86
N ALA A 118 18.20 -5.75 18.43
CA ALA A 118 19.52 -5.29 17.99
C ALA A 118 20.56 -5.30 19.12
N MET A 119 20.15 -4.95 20.35
CA MET A 119 21.01 -5.04 21.52
C MET A 119 21.39 -6.49 21.84
N LEU A 120 20.43 -7.42 21.81
CA LEU A 120 20.68 -8.85 22.04
C LEU A 120 21.61 -9.43 20.97
N GLU A 121 21.37 -9.15 19.69
CA GLU A 121 22.26 -9.58 18.59
C GLU A 121 23.68 -9.04 18.75
N ARG A 122 23.84 -7.78 19.18
CA ARG A 122 25.17 -7.22 19.48
C ARG A 122 25.89 -7.97 20.60
N GLN A 123 25.16 -8.42 21.62
CA GLN A 123 25.73 -9.20 22.71
C GLN A 123 26.14 -10.60 22.24
N PHE A 124 25.31 -11.30 21.47
CA PHE A 124 25.64 -12.62 20.93
C PHE A 124 26.82 -12.60 19.95
N ASN A 125 26.96 -11.53 19.15
CA ASN A 125 28.09 -11.35 18.23
C ASN A 125 29.44 -11.19 18.95
N ILE A 126 29.47 -10.65 20.18
CA ILE A 126 30.71 -10.54 20.96
C ILE A 126 31.28 -11.93 21.28
N ASP A 127 30.40 -12.91 21.48
CA ASP A 127 30.76 -14.27 21.90
C ASP A 127 30.83 -15.26 20.72
N ASN A 128 30.80 -14.80 19.46
CA ASN A 128 30.85 -15.62 18.22
C ASN A 128 29.78 -16.73 18.16
N TYR A 129 28.58 -16.53 18.72
CA TYR A 129 27.47 -17.46 18.50
C TYR A 129 26.95 -17.37 17.06
N ASP A 130 26.38 -18.47 16.55
CA ASP A 130 25.75 -18.54 15.22
C ASP A 130 24.81 -17.35 15.04
N SER A 131 25.03 -16.58 13.96
CA SER A 131 24.38 -15.29 13.74
C SER A 131 22.87 -15.48 13.63
N GLY A 132 22.13 -14.88 14.57
CA GLY A 132 20.68 -14.78 14.48
C GLY A 132 20.23 -13.97 13.25
N PRO A 133 18.91 -13.78 13.07
CA PRO A 133 18.41 -12.90 12.01
C PRO A 133 19.03 -11.51 12.15
N GLY A 134 19.56 -10.98 11.05
CA GLY A 134 20.25 -9.69 11.07
C GLY A 134 19.30 -8.57 11.51
N VAL A 135 19.85 -7.47 12.05
CA VAL A 135 19.05 -6.29 12.43
C VAL A 135 18.20 -5.77 11.26
N GLU A 136 18.71 -5.89 10.04
CA GLU A 136 17.98 -5.63 8.79
C GLU A 136 16.68 -6.46 8.70
N ASP A 137 16.73 -7.75 9.04
CA ASP A 137 15.60 -8.68 8.97
C ASP A 137 14.52 -8.30 9.98
N VAL A 138 14.94 -7.92 11.20
CA VAL A 138 14.05 -7.43 12.25
C VAL A 138 13.34 -6.16 11.81
N ILE A 139 14.07 -5.19 11.25
CA ILE A 139 13.46 -3.95 10.76
C ILE A 139 12.51 -4.24 9.60
N ARG A 140 12.88 -5.13 8.67
CA ARG A 140 11.99 -5.56 7.58
C ARG A 140 10.70 -6.17 8.12
N GLU A 141 10.77 -7.03 9.14
CA GLU A 141 9.59 -7.63 9.77
C GLU A 141 8.64 -6.57 10.34
N GLU A 142 9.18 -5.62 11.11
CA GLU A 142 8.35 -4.56 11.70
C GLU A 142 7.79 -3.60 10.64
N PHE A 143 8.56 -3.25 9.61
CA PHE A 143 8.08 -2.43 8.50
C PHE A 143 6.89 -3.10 7.78
N ARG A 144 6.93 -4.42 7.53
CA ARG A 144 5.81 -5.15 6.90
C ARG A 144 4.51 -5.03 7.68
N ARG A 145 4.57 -4.87 9.00
CA ARG A 145 3.40 -4.73 9.87
C ARG A 145 2.85 -3.30 9.86
N LEU A 146 3.70 -2.32 9.55
CA LEU A 146 3.36 -0.89 9.61
C LEU A 146 3.01 -0.30 8.24
N VAL A 147 3.50 -0.88 7.13
CA VAL A 147 3.17 -0.44 5.78
C VAL A 147 1.95 -1.17 5.19
N PRO A 148 1.24 -0.58 4.22
CA PRO A 148 0.18 -1.28 3.47
C PRO A 148 0.70 -2.54 2.78
N SER A 149 -0.09 -3.62 2.81
CA SER A 149 0.28 -4.93 2.24
C SER A 149 0.52 -4.94 0.72
N ARG A 150 0.11 -3.88 0.00
CA ARG A 150 0.44 -3.69 -1.42
C ARG A 150 1.94 -3.51 -1.69
N TYR A 151 2.70 -3.13 -0.66
CA TYR A 151 4.14 -2.95 -0.74
C TYR A 151 4.82 -4.14 -0.08
N SER A 152 5.58 -4.86 -0.87
CA SER A 152 6.52 -5.85 -0.36
C SER A 152 7.75 -5.15 0.23
N ILE A 153 8.25 -5.70 1.32
CA ILE A 153 9.44 -5.23 2.00
C ILE A 153 10.51 -6.31 1.89
N ARG A 154 11.58 -6.05 1.14
CA ARG A 154 12.66 -7.02 0.87
C ARG A 154 13.99 -6.34 0.56
N PRO A 155 15.14 -7.02 0.75
CA PRO A 155 16.40 -6.55 0.22
C PRO A 155 16.41 -6.68 -1.30
N GLY A 156 17.24 -5.87 -1.96
CA GLY A 156 17.44 -6.01 -3.40
C GLY A 156 18.26 -4.90 -4.02
N VAL A 157 18.71 -5.15 -5.24
CA VAL A 157 19.30 -4.17 -6.15
C VAL A 157 18.20 -3.53 -6.98
N ILE A 158 18.31 -2.24 -7.16
CA ILE A 158 17.42 -1.47 -8.02
C ILE A 158 18.12 -1.21 -9.35
N ILE A 159 17.38 -1.37 -10.43
CA ILE A 159 17.89 -1.22 -11.80
C ILE A 159 16.94 -0.34 -12.60
N ASP A 160 17.46 0.68 -13.27
CA ASP A 160 16.67 1.48 -14.20
C ASP A 160 16.59 0.84 -15.60
N GLN A 161 15.73 1.38 -16.46
CA GLN A 161 15.59 0.91 -17.85
C GLN A 161 16.86 1.06 -18.71
N ARG A 162 17.88 1.79 -18.25
CA ARG A 162 19.18 1.93 -18.94
C ARG A 162 20.20 0.89 -18.46
N GLY A 163 19.83 0.05 -17.51
CA GLY A 163 20.68 -0.97 -16.91
C GLY A 163 21.61 -0.43 -15.82
N TYR A 164 21.47 0.82 -15.38
CA TYR A 164 22.24 1.34 -14.26
C TYR A 164 21.67 0.85 -12.93
N THR A 165 22.56 0.63 -11.96
CA THR A 165 22.19 0.12 -10.63
C THR A 165 22.74 1.00 -9.52
N SER A 166 22.03 1.09 -8.39
CA SER A 166 22.46 1.83 -7.20
C SER A 166 23.00 0.96 -6.06
N GLY A 167 23.25 -0.33 -6.33
CA GLY A 167 23.73 -1.32 -5.36
C GLY A 167 22.61 -2.02 -4.60
N ASP A 168 22.99 -2.92 -3.68
CA ASP A 168 22.06 -3.69 -2.83
C ASP A 168 21.52 -2.81 -1.71
N PHE A 169 20.21 -2.73 -1.52
CA PHE A 169 19.59 -2.10 -0.34
C PHE A 169 19.08 -3.14 0.65
N ASP A 170 19.18 -2.82 1.93
CA ASP A 170 18.70 -3.68 3.01
C ASP A 170 17.18 -3.82 2.97
N LEU A 171 16.49 -2.74 2.59
CA LEU A 171 15.04 -2.67 2.59
C LEU A 171 14.54 -1.83 1.41
N VAL A 172 13.86 -2.50 0.49
CA VAL A 172 13.18 -1.92 -0.67
C VAL A 172 11.68 -2.10 -0.49
N LEU A 173 10.93 -1.01 -0.64
CA LEU A 173 9.48 -0.98 -0.70
C LEU A 173 9.05 -1.11 -2.17
N PHE A 174 8.55 -2.29 -2.53
CA PHE A 174 8.30 -2.64 -3.92
C PHE A 174 6.87 -3.12 -4.16
N ASN A 175 6.23 -2.64 -5.22
CA ASN A 175 4.88 -3.05 -5.58
C ASN A 175 4.90 -4.32 -6.45
N ASP A 176 4.86 -5.49 -5.81
CA ASP A 176 4.82 -6.80 -6.50
C ASP A 176 3.53 -7.04 -7.29
N PHE A 177 2.45 -6.30 -7.00
CA PHE A 177 1.20 -6.53 -7.69
C PHE A 177 1.28 -6.12 -9.15
N TRP A 178 2.08 -5.08 -9.45
CA TRP A 178 2.14 -4.45 -10.76
C TRP A 178 3.49 -4.64 -11.45
N PHE A 179 4.54 -4.95 -10.68
CA PHE A 179 5.89 -5.05 -11.20
C PHE A 179 6.47 -6.43 -10.86
N THR A 180 7.13 -7.03 -11.85
CA THR A 180 7.87 -8.28 -11.66
C THR A 180 9.35 -7.96 -11.41
N ALA A 181 10.00 -8.70 -10.52
CA ALA A 181 11.44 -8.61 -10.36
C ALA A 181 12.14 -9.04 -11.67
N VAL A 182 13.10 -8.24 -12.16
CA VAL A 182 13.91 -8.56 -13.35
C VAL A 182 14.68 -9.86 -13.12
N LYS A 183 15.19 -10.06 -11.90
CA LYS A 183 15.79 -11.30 -11.44
C LYS A 183 15.25 -11.62 -10.06
N SER A 184 14.54 -12.73 -9.96
CA SER A 184 14.14 -13.30 -8.67
C SER A 184 15.36 -13.82 -7.93
N GLY A 185 15.34 -13.73 -6.60
CA GLY A 185 16.33 -14.40 -5.77
C GLY A 185 16.33 -15.91 -6.03
N ALA A 186 17.49 -16.55 -5.92
CA ALA A 186 17.63 -18.00 -6.12
C ALA A 186 16.83 -18.82 -5.10
N THR A 187 16.53 -18.23 -3.94
CA THR A 187 15.72 -18.78 -2.84
C THR A 187 14.87 -17.66 -2.21
N SER A 188 13.91 -18.01 -1.34
CA SER A 188 13.14 -17.04 -0.54
C SER A 188 14.03 -16.14 0.35
N ASP A 189 15.24 -16.61 0.68
CA ASP A 189 16.21 -15.93 1.54
C ASP A 189 17.30 -15.19 0.75
N SER A 190 17.28 -15.29 -0.58
CA SER A 190 18.26 -14.64 -1.44
C SER A 190 18.14 -13.12 -1.32
N ARG A 191 19.22 -12.46 -0.88
CA ARG A 191 19.28 -10.99 -0.78
C ARG A 191 19.34 -10.26 -2.12
N ARG A 192 19.62 -10.97 -3.22
CA ARG A 192 19.89 -10.40 -4.54
C ARG A 192 18.67 -10.42 -5.48
N PHE A 193 17.56 -9.82 -5.06
CA PHE A 193 16.49 -9.48 -6.00
C PHE A 193 16.95 -8.33 -6.88
N HIS A 194 16.69 -8.38 -8.18
CA HIS A 194 16.92 -7.23 -9.06
C HIS A 194 15.55 -6.66 -9.42
N LEU A 195 15.28 -5.45 -8.95
CA LEU A 195 13.96 -4.83 -8.98
C LEU A 195 13.98 -3.67 -9.99
N PRO A 196 12.98 -3.60 -10.89
CA PRO A 196 12.85 -2.48 -11.80
C PRO A 196 12.55 -1.21 -11.00
N TYR A 197 13.26 -0.12 -11.30
CA TYR A 197 13.18 1.11 -10.52
C TYR A 197 11.76 1.70 -10.48
N GLU A 198 10.98 1.48 -11.52
CA GLU A 198 9.58 1.90 -11.68
C GLU A 198 8.65 1.25 -10.65
N GLY A 199 8.98 0.07 -10.14
CA GLY A 199 8.19 -0.60 -9.10
C GLY A 199 8.58 -0.23 -7.67
N VAL A 200 9.64 0.58 -7.51
CA VAL A 200 10.19 0.92 -6.19
C VAL A 200 9.61 2.23 -5.68
N TYR A 201 8.98 2.17 -4.51
CA TYR A 201 8.41 3.32 -3.83
C TYR A 201 9.35 3.89 -2.77
N GLY A 202 10.25 3.06 -2.23
CA GLY A 202 11.25 3.55 -1.32
C GLY A 202 12.39 2.59 -1.09
N VAL A 203 13.51 3.16 -0.65
CA VAL A 203 14.70 2.45 -0.19
C VAL A 203 15.08 2.89 1.21
N VAL A 204 15.53 1.95 2.02
CA VAL A 204 16.05 2.22 3.34
C VAL A 204 17.37 1.49 3.52
N GLU A 205 18.39 2.26 3.92
CA GLU A 205 19.67 1.72 4.37
C GLU A 205 19.63 1.55 5.88
N VAL A 206 19.98 0.37 6.37
CA VAL A 206 19.96 0.03 7.79
C VAL A 206 21.37 0.05 8.34
N LYS A 207 21.56 0.67 9.51
CA LYS A 207 22.81 0.62 10.27
C LYS A 207 22.55 0.19 11.71
N GLN A 208 23.32 -0.74 12.23
CA GLN A 208 23.21 -1.09 13.66
C GLN A 208 23.64 0.10 14.54
N THR A 209 24.84 0.61 14.28
CA THR A 209 25.39 1.79 14.96
C THR A 209 25.78 2.81 13.91
N LEU A 210 25.27 4.04 14.03
CA LEU A 210 25.59 5.10 13.10
C LEU A 210 26.92 5.77 13.50
N THR A 211 27.94 5.58 12.66
CA THR A 211 29.21 6.31 12.68
C THR A 211 29.24 7.34 11.55
N TRP A 212 30.16 8.31 11.60
CA TRP A 212 30.34 9.29 10.52
C TRP A 212 30.61 8.64 9.16
N ALA A 213 31.46 7.61 9.12
CA ALA A 213 31.75 6.87 7.88
C ALA A 213 30.49 6.16 7.34
N SER A 214 29.80 5.40 8.20
CA SER A 214 28.58 4.67 7.79
C SER A 214 27.44 5.61 7.37
N PHE A 215 27.40 6.81 7.94
CA PHE A 215 26.46 7.85 7.60
C PHE A 215 26.73 8.40 6.19
N ASP A 216 27.98 8.79 5.91
CA ASP A 216 28.36 9.32 4.60
C ASP A 216 28.21 8.28 3.48
N GLU A 217 28.58 7.02 3.75
CA GLU A 217 28.38 5.90 2.83
C GLU A 217 26.89 5.66 2.53
N GLY A 218 26.05 5.67 3.57
CA GLY A 218 24.60 5.55 3.40
C GLY A 218 24.02 6.70 2.58
N MET A 219 24.46 7.94 2.83
CA MET A 219 24.05 9.10 2.05
C MET A 219 24.46 8.96 0.59
N ALA A 220 25.72 8.63 0.30
CA ALA A 220 26.22 8.46 -1.07
C ALA A 220 25.42 7.41 -1.86
N LYS A 221 25.10 6.28 -1.21
CA LYS A 221 24.32 5.20 -1.80
C LYS A 221 22.89 5.61 -2.13
N LEU A 222 22.21 6.29 -1.21
CA LEU A 222 20.84 6.77 -1.42
C LEU A 222 20.78 7.86 -2.50
N VAL A 223 21.76 8.77 -2.55
CA VAL A 223 21.88 9.77 -3.63
C VAL A 223 22.09 9.09 -4.98
N THR A 224 22.90 8.03 -5.03
CA THR A 224 23.08 7.24 -6.26
C THR A 224 21.76 6.62 -6.73
N ALA A 225 20.90 6.16 -5.81
CA ALA A 225 19.57 5.67 -6.16
C ALA A 225 18.66 6.75 -6.77
N HIS A 226 18.66 7.98 -6.23
CA HIS A 226 17.85 9.08 -6.79
C HIS A 226 18.28 9.48 -8.21
N ARG A 227 19.54 9.26 -8.56
CA ARG A 227 20.09 9.58 -9.89
C ARG A 227 19.80 8.54 -10.96
N LEU A 228 19.24 7.39 -10.59
CA LEU A 228 18.73 6.43 -11.56
C LEU A 228 17.60 7.06 -12.39
N TYR A 229 17.53 6.70 -13.67
CA TYR A 229 16.50 7.25 -14.54
C TYR A 229 15.14 6.65 -14.20
N ARG A 230 14.15 7.49 -13.88
CA ARG A 230 12.75 7.08 -13.71
C ARG A 230 11.90 7.67 -14.85
N PRO A 231 11.12 6.85 -15.58
CA PRO A 231 10.23 7.35 -16.61
C PRO A 231 9.11 8.20 -16.00
N PHE A 232 8.57 9.07 -16.83
CA PHE A 232 7.46 9.95 -16.50
C PHE A 232 6.13 9.26 -16.80
N THR A 233 5.21 9.20 -15.83
CA THR A 233 3.91 8.55 -16.01
C THR A 233 2.80 9.57 -16.19
N GLY A 234 1.97 9.40 -17.24
CA GLY A 234 0.82 10.29 -17.52
C GLY A 234 -0.23 10.31 -16.40
N ALA A 235 -0.67 11.50 -16.00
CA ALA A 235 -1.53 11.78 -14.85
C ALA A 235 -2.96 11.22 -15.00
N HIS A 236 -3.41 10.98 -16.23
CA HIS A 236 -4.74 10.46 -16.51
C HIS A 236 -4.80 8.95 -16.63
N ARG A 237 -3.69 8.25 -16.36
CA ARG A 237 -3.65 6.79 -16.43
C ARG A 237 -4.32 6.19 -15.20
N GLN A 238 -5.46 5.53 -15.41
CA GLN A 238 -6.21 4.86 -14.34
C GLN A 238 -5.78 3.40 -14.15
N THR A 239 -5.34 2.72 -15.22
CA THR A 239 -4.83 1.35 -15.22
C THR A 239 -3.84 1.13 -16.38
N GLU A 240 -3.24 -0.06 -16.47
CA GLU A 240 -2.37 -0.49 -17.59
C GLU A 240 -2.98 -0.18 -18.97
N ASN A 241 -4.31 -0.26 -19.10
CA ASN A 241 -5.04 -0.21 -20.38
C ASN A 241 -6.04 0.95 -20.49
N ARG A 242 -6.00 1.93 -19.59
CA ARG A 242 -6.96 3.05 -19.61
C ARG A 242 -6.30 4.37 -19.28
N GLU A 243 -6.14 5.18 -20.31
CA GLU A 243 -5.79 6.59 -20.21
C GLU A 243 -7.07 7.42 -20.33
N GLY A 244 -7.38 8.19 -19.29
CA GLY A 244 -8.56 9.05 -19.24
C GLY A 244 -8.44 10.29 -20.14
N SER A 245 -7.23 10.63 -20.60
CA SER A 245 -6.96 11.69 -21.57
C SER A 245 -5.54 11.54 -22.13
N SER A 246 -5.29 12.11 -23.30
CA SER A 246 -3.96 12.22 -23.94
C SER A 246 -3.17 13.43 -23.45
N CYS A 247 -3.40 13.85 -22.20
CA CYS A 247 -2.75 15.04 -21.66
C CYS A 247 -1.40 14.69 -21.06
N ASP A 248 -0.35 15.39 -21.51
CA ASP A 248 1.05 15.18 -21.12
C ASP A 248 1.37 15.62 -19.68
N HIS A 249 0.37 16.04 -18.89
CA HIS A 249 0.58 16.18 -17.46
C HIS A 249 0.84 14.79 -16.88
N GLY A 250 1.85 14.69 -16.04
CA GLY A 250 2.29 13.43 -15.47
C GLY A 250 3.25 13.67 -14.33
N LEU A 251 3.62 12.59 -13.67
CA LEU A 251 4.41 12.61 -12.46
C LEU A 251 5.55 11.61 -12.64
N THR A 252 6.78 12.08 -12.45
CA THR A 252 7.84 11.18 -12.01
C THR A 252 7.59 10.93 -10.52
N ASN A 253 7.05 9.77 -10.16
CA ASN A 253 6.85 9.48 -8.74
C ASN A 253 8.23 9.46 -8.04
N PRO A 254 8.55 10.40 -7.15
CA PRO A 254 9.85 10.50 -6.51
C PRO A 254 10.12 9.24 -5.68
N LEU A 255 11.38 8.83 -5.61
CA LEU A 255 11.79 7.77 -4.70
C LEU A 255 11.75 8.28 -3.24
N TYR A 256 11.18 7.49 -2.33
CA TYR A 256 11.44 7.67 -0.90
C TYR A 256 12.79 7.07 -0.51
N SER A 257 13.57 7.76 0.32
CA SER A 257 14.87 7.23 0.74
C SER A 257 15.14 7.57 2.20
N ALA A 258 15.54 6.59 3.01
CA ALA A 258 15.92 6.86 4.39
C ALA A 258 17.15 6.06 4.86
N ILE A 259 17.86 6.62 5.84
CA ILE A 259 18.77 5.85 6.69
C ILE A 259 18.04 5.53 7.99
N VAL A 260 18.04 4.28 8.42
CA VAL A 260 17.51 3.85 9.72
C VAL A 260 18.64 3.23 10.54
N ALA A 261 18.90 3.80 11.72
CA ALA A 261 19.90 3.29 12.62
C ALA A 261 19.33 2.89 13.99
N THR A 262 19.82 1.79 14.58
CA THR A 262 19.35 1.35 15.91
C THR A 262 20.01 2.08 17.09
N GLY A 263 21.11 2.79 16.84
CA GLY A 263 21.81 3.63 17.82
C GLY A 263 22.90 4.49 17.18
N LEU A 264 23.53 5.33 18.01
CA LEU A 264 24.69 6.17 17.65
C LEU A 264 25.97 5.60 18.23
N ALA A 265 27.11 5.87 17.57
CA ALA A 265 28.42 5.70 18.20
C ALA A 265 28.65 6.74 19.30
N ASP A 266 29.52 6.43 20.27
CA ASP A 266 29.73 7.26 21.47
C ASP A 266 30.16 8.70 21.18
N ASN A 267 30.85 8.91 20.06
CA ASN A 267 31.33 10.22 19.61
C ASN A 267 30.41 10.89 18.56
N VAL A 268 29.16 10.43 18.44
CA VAL A 268 28.19 10.95 17.45
C VAL A 268 26.94 11.44 18.18
N ASN A 269 26.54 12.68 17.90
CA ASN A 269 25.29 13.27 18.40
C ASN A 269 24.26 13.43 17.27
N ILE A 270 23.00 13.10 17.54
CA ILE A 270 21.90 13.26 16.59
C ILE A 270 21.76 14.69 16.04
N ASN A 271 22.03 15.72 16.84
CA ASN A 271 21.99 17.11 16.38
C ASN A 271 23.09 17.42 15.35
N GLU A 272 24.29 16.86 15.56
CA GLU A 272 25.40 17.00 14.62
C GLU A 272 25.15 16.20 13.34
N VAL A 273 24.55 15.00 13.47
CA VAL A 273 24.09 14.21 12.32
C VAL A 273 23.04 14.98 11.53
N ALA A 274 22.07 15.62 12.19
CA ALA A 274 21.05 16.43 11.54
C ALA A 274 21.69 17.62 10.79
N ASN A 275 22.63 18.34 11.41
CA ASN A 275 23.34 19.43 10.76
C ASN A 275 24.12 18.94 9.53
N ARG A 276 24.89 17.86 9.67
CA ARG A 276 25.65 17.26 8.56
C ARG A 276 24.73 16.79 7.44
N PHE A 277 23.60 16.18 7.76
CA PHE A 277 22.59 15.78 6.78
C PHE A 277 22.10 16.95 5.95
N PHE A 278 21.74 18.06 6.59
CA PHE A 278 21.29 19.24 5.88
C PHE A 278 22.41 19.88 5.07
N ASP A 279 23.64 19.92 5.58
CA ASP A 279 24.78 20.47 4.86
C ASP A 279 25.14 19.65 3.61
N ILE A 280 25.11 18.31 3.70
CA ILE A 280 25.26 17.46 2.52
C ILE A 280 24.11 17.72 1.54
N CYS A 281 22.85 17.71 1.99
CA CYS A 281 21.70 17.87 1.09
C CYS A 281 21.65 19.24 0.40
N LYS A 282 22.19 20.31 0.99
CA LYS A 282 22.33 21.63 0.34
C LYS A 282 23.24 21.58 -0.89
N THR A 283 24.13 20.59 -1.00
CA THR A 283 25.02 20.41 -2.16
C THR A 283 24.34 19.64 -3.31
N LEU A 284 23.14 19.13 -3.10
CA LEU A 284 22.45 18.25 -4.04
C LEU A 284 21.34 18.98 -4.79
N GLY A 285 21.01 18.46 -5.97
CA GLY A 285 19.78 18.84 -6.66
C GLY A 285 18.55 18.46 -5.83
N ARG A 286 17.46 19.20 -5.99
CA ARG A 286 16.25 19.03 -5.18
C ARG A 286 15.69 17.61 -5.18
N LEU A 287 15.73 16.93 -6.33
CA LEU A 287 15.24 15.55 -6.45
C LEU A 287 16.23 14.51 -5.92
N ASP A 288 17.52 14.85 -5.86
CA ASP A 288 18.62 13.98 -5.38
C ASP A 288 18.69 13.91 -3.84
N VAL A 289 18.02 14.80 -3.12
CA VAL A 289 18.16 14.87 -1.65
C VAL A 289 17.63 13.60 -0.98
N VAL A 290 18.35 13.10 0.03
CA VAL A 290 17.84 12.00 0.84
C VAL A 290 16.64 12.48 1.66
N ARG A 291 15.55 11.70 1.71
CA ARG A 291 14.27 12.14 2.29
C ARG A 291 14.27 12.16 3.82
N ALA A 292 14.90 11.18 4.47
CA ALA A 292 14.89 11.09 5.92
C ALA A 292 16.09 10.37 6.52
N ILE A 293 16.35 10.62 7.80
CA ILE A 293 17.19 9.80 8.67
C ILE A 293 16.41 9.54 9.94
N CYS A 294 16.42 8.32 10.42
CA CYS A 294 15.83 7.93 11.69
C CYS A 294 16.86 7.18 12.52
N VAL A 295 17.11 7.65 13.73
CA VAL A 295 17.94 6.96 14.70
C VAL A 295 17.05 6.60 15.88
N LEU A 296 16.80 5.31 16.06
CA LEU A 296 15.86 4.78 17.06
C LEU A 296 16.30 5.18 18.47
N GLY A 297 15.38 5.69 19.27
CA GLY A 297 15.63 6.24 20.60
C GLY A 297 16.31 7.62 20.63
N HIS A 298 16.66 8.20 19.48
CA HIS A 298 17.35 9.49 19.41
C HIS A 298 16.55 10.55 18.63
N GLY A 299 16.00 10.23 17.46
CA GLY A 299 15.23 11.19 16.69
C GLY A 299 15.13 10.88 15.20
N THR A 300 14.33 11.69 14.49
CA THR A 300 14.11 11.59 13.06
C THR A 300 14.24 12.96 12.41
N VAL A 301 15.00 13.01 11.32
CA VAL A 301 15.21 14.19 10.47
C VAL A 301 14.52 13.92 9.13
N PHE A 302 13.77 14.89 8.61
CA PHE A 302 13.15 14.82 7.29
C PHE A 302 12.87 16.23 6.76
N TRP A 303 12.13 16.34 5.66
CA TRP A 303 11.83 17.60 4.99
C TRP A 303 10.35 18.00 5.11
N GLY A 304 10.10 19.28 5.31
CA GLY A 304 8.76 19.88 5.26
C GLY A 304 8.60 20.80 4.05
N CYS A 305 7.40 20.92 3.52
CA CYS A 305 6.99 21.86 2.48
C CYS A 305 6.24 23.03 3.15
N ARG A 306 6.68 24.27 2.92
CA ARG A 306 6.02 25.47 3.45
C ARG A 306 5.06 26.05 2.41
N HIS A 307 3.77 25.98 2.69
CA HIS A 307 2.73 26.49 1.80
C HIS A 307 2.54 28.02 1.97
N PRO A 308 1.91 28.71 0.99
CA PRO A 308 1.70 30.17 1.03
C PRO A 308 0.88 30.66 2.22
N ASN A 309 0.01 29.81 2.78
CA ASN A 309 -0.77 30.12 3.98
C ASN A 309 0.05 30.03 5.29
N GLY A 310 1.34 29.67 5.20
CA GLY A 310 2.24 29.51 6.33
C GLY A 310 2.28 28.10 6.92
N ASP A 311 1.41 27.20 6.48
CA ASP A 311 1.38 25.81 6.95
C ASP A 311 2.62 25.04 6.49
N ILE A 312 3.07 24.12 7.33
CA ILE A 312 4.17 23.21 7.03
C ILE A 312 3.64 21.79 7.07
N ALA A 313 3.73 21.09 5.94
CA ALA A 313 3.40 19.67 5.80
C ALA A 313 4.67 18.88 5.46
N PRO A 314 4.71 17.55 5.62
CA PRO A 314 5.83 16.75 5.14
C PRO A 314 6.03 16.91 3.63
N ALA A 315 7.26 17.14 3.18
CA ALA A 315 7.58 17.19 1.76
C ALA A 315 7.57 15.78 1.17
N LEU A 316 6.77 15.59 0.14
CA LEU A 316 6.58 14.38 -0.65
C LEU A 316 7.46 14.39 -1.91
N PHE A 317 7.96 15.57 -2.29
CA PHE A 317 8.77 15.85 -3.49
C PHE A 317 8.00 15.66 -4.80
N MET A 318 6.66 15.66 -4.73
CA MET A 318 5.75 15.61 -5.88
C MET A 318 5.67 16.98 -6.56
N ASN A 319 5.00 17.05 -7.71
CA ASN A 319 4.85 18.28 -8.50
C ASN A 319 4.43 19.50 -7.68
N GLU A 320 3.51 19.31 -6.72
CA GLU A 320 3.01 20.39 -5.86
C GLU A 320 4.14 20.95 -4.99
N ASP A 321 5.00 20.09 -4.45
CA ASP A 321 6.09 20.51 -3.57
C ASP A 321 7.21 21.22 -4.33
N LEU A 322 7.42 20.89 -5.61
CA LEU A 322 8.49 21.50 -6.41
C LEU A 322 8.34 23.02 -6.54
N CYS A 323 7.12 23.54 -6.38
CA CYS A 323 6.79 24.96 -6.49
C CYS A 323 6.93 25.74 -5.17
N TYR A 324 7.19 25.08 -4.03
CA TYR A 324 7.21 25.73 -2.71
C TYR A 324 8.56 25.58 -2.00
N PRO A 325 8.87 26.40 -0.98
CA PRO A 325 10.08 26.20 -0.17
C PRO A 325 10.03 24.87 0.62
N ILE A 326 11.07 24.06 0.49
CA ILE A 326 11.30 22.89 1.35
C ILE A 326 12.22 23.30 2.51
N VAL A 327 11.83 22.98 3.73
CA VAL A 327 12.51 23.34 4.97
C VAL A 327 12.92 22.10 5.76
N PRO A 328 14.04 22.16 6.50
CA PRO A 328 14.46 21.08 7.38
C PRO A 328 13.46 20.87 8.51
N MET A 329 13.14 19.61 8.81
CA MET A 329 12.35 19.21 9.98
C MET A 329 13.15 18.22 10.81
N PHE A 330 13.24 18.48 12.11
CA PHE A 330 13.93 17.60 13.05
C PHE A 330 13.05 17.35 14.28
N PHE A 331 12.94 16.07 14.62
CA PHE A 331 12.29 15.59 15.82
C PHE A 331 13.31 14.84 16.67
N ALA A 332 13.65 15.38 17.85
CA ALA A 332 14.41 14.65 18.85
C ALA A 332 13.47 13.79 19.70
N SER A 333 13.78 12.50 19.84
CA SER A 333 13.08 11.63 20.79
C SER A 333 13.47 12.04 22.20
N GLN A 334 12.48 12.31 23.05
CA GLN A 334 12.70 12.56 24.47
C GLN A 334 12.51 11.25 25.23
N LYS A 335 13.30 11.00 26.29
CA LYS A 335 13.13 9.81 27.14
C LYS A 335 11.67 9.71 27.63
N GLY A 336 10.97 8.67 27.17
CA GLY A 336 9.57 8.39 27.53
C GLY A 336 8.51 9.22 26.78
N ARG A 337 8.88 10.08 25.83
CA ARG A 337 7.94 10.85 24.99
C ARG A 337 8.40 10.90 23.53
N GLY A 338 7.66 10.18 22.68
CA GLY A 338 7.82 10.21 21.23
C GLY A 338 8.72 9.12 20.68
N SER A 339 8.26 8.48 19.61
CA SER A 339 8.97 7.44 18.87
C SER A 339 9.61 8.06 17.63
N ALA A 340 10.91 7.86 17.45
CA ALA A 340 11.59 8.27 16.22
C ALA A 340 10.96 7.54 15.01
N LEU A 341 10.66 6.25 15.19
CA LEU A 341 10.01 5.43 14.18
C LEU A 341 8.64 5.97 13.78
N TYR A 342 7.85 6.51 14.73
CA TYR A 342 6.55 7.10 14.42
C TYR A 342 6.65 8.23 13.38
N TYR A 343 7.61 9.16 13.54
CA TYR A 343 7.77 10.27 12.60
C TYR A 343 8.28 9.81 11.24
N LEU A 344 9.17 8.80 11.21
CA LEU A 344 9.60 8.17 9.97
C LEU A 344 8.41 7.53 9.26
N MET A 345 7.62 6.70 9.97
CA MET A 345 6.47 6.02 9.41
C MET A 345 5.38 6.99 8.97
N TYR A 346 5.15 8.06 9.73
CA TYR A 346 4.22 9.12 9.33
C TYR A 346 4.64 9.75 8.00
N ASN A 347 5.91 10.14 7.86
CA ASN A 347 6.42 10.74 6.63
C ASN A 347 6.41 9.74 5.45
N LEU A 348 6.84 8.50 5.68
CA LEU A 348 6.82 7.43 4.69
C LEU A 348 5.39 7.12 4.22
N LEU A 349 4.44 6.93 5.12
CA LEU A 349 3.06 6.61 4.77
C LEU A 349 2.41 7.75 3.98
N GLN A 350 2.66 9.01 4.36
CA GLN A 350 2.19 10.16 3.58
C GLN A 350 2.74 10.10 2.14
N HIS A 351 4.04 9.83 1.98
CA HIS A 351 4.63 9.66 0.65
C HIS A 351 3.97 8.50 -0.12
N LEU A 352 3.79 7.33 0.51
CA LEU A 352 3.19 6.15 -0.12
C LEU A 352 1.72 6.34 -0.50
N TYR A 353 0.96 7.16 0.22
CA TYR A 353 -0.44 7.45 -0.10
C TYR A 353 -0.61 8.42 -1.27
N HIS A 354 0.39 9.25 -1.55
CA HIS A 354 0.37 10.17 -2.69
C HIS A 354 1.16 9.65 -3.90
N SER A 355 1.82 8.50 -3.74
CA SER A 355 2.60 7.85 -4.78
C SER A 355 1.72 6.96 -5.68
N ILE A 356 1.75 7.21 -6.99
CA ILE A 356 1.12 6.36 -8.01
C ILE A 356 2.15 6.09 -9.11
N LEU A 357 2.50 4.83 -9.35
CA LEU A 357 3.37 4.41 -10.46
C LEU A 357 2.62 3.39 -11.29
N GLY A 358 2.68 3.54 -12.62
CA GLY A 358 2.17 2.57 -13.59
C GLY A 358 3.33 1.72 -14.16
N PRO A 359 3.10 0.44 -14.50
CA PRO A 359 4.10 -0.40 -15.13
C PRO A 359 4.15 -0.07 -16.63
N GLU A 360 5.02 0.87 -17.02
CA GLU A 360 5.22 1.21 -18.43
C GLU A 360 6.15 0.19 -19.08
N ASP A 361 5.67 -0.49 -20.14
CA ASP A 361 6.47 -1.24 -21.10
C ASP A 361 7.54 -2.19 -20.50
N LEU A 362 7.36 -2.68 -19.27
CA LEU A 362 8.33 -3.54 -18.58
C LEU A 362 8.73 -4.76 -19.41
N ALA A 363 7.77 -5.37 -20.10
CA ALA A 363 8.02 -6.52 -20.97
C ALA A 363 8.81 -6.16 -22.23
N ALA A 364 8.70 -4.92 -22.72
CA ALA A 364 9.46 -4.44 -23.87
C ALA A 364 10.86 -3.94 -23.47
N LEU A 365 10.97 -3.30 -22.29
CA LEU A 365 12.22 -2.73 -21.77
C LEU A 365 13.15 -3.80 -21.17
N TYR A 366 12.60 -4.80 -20.47
CA TYR A 366 13.36 -5.90 -19.88
C TYR A 366 13.27 -7.21 -20.69
N GLY A 367 12.46 -7.22 -21.76
CA GLY A 367 12.47 -8.29 -22.74
C GLY A 367 13.71 -8.22 -23.63
N GLY A 368 14.13 -9.36 -24.18
CA GLY A 368 15.29 -9.42 -25.08
C GLY A 368 15.12 -8.47 -26.28
N THR A 369 16.24 -7.92 -26.78
CA THR A 369 16.26 -7.11 -28.00
C THR A 369 15.75 -7.94 -29.18
N TYR A 370 14.53 -7.66 -29.63
CA TYR A 370 14.01 -8.27 -30.84
C TYR A 370 14.66 -7.59 -32.05
N LYS A 371 15.45 -8.33 -32.83
CA LYS A 371 15.73 -7.96 -34.21
C LYS A 371 14.47 -8.21 -35.03
N VAL A 372 13.60 -7.21 -35.09
CA VAL A 372 12.41 -7.26 -35.94
C VAL A 372 12.81 -6.81 -37.34
N MET A 373 12.55 -7.64 -38.35
CA MET A 373 12.65 -7.20 -39.75
C MET A 373 11.32 -6.53 -40.13
N VAL A 374 11.36 -5.22 -40.38
CA VAL A 374 10.21 -4.49 -40.90
C VAL A 374 10.24 -4.57 -42.43
N PRO A 375 9.20 -5.10 -43.10
CA PRO A 375 9.13 -5.11 -44.56
C PRO A 375 9.22 -3.69 -45.13
N ALA A 376 10.04 -3.48 -46.17
CA ALA A 376 10.24 -2.16 -46.79
C ALA A 376 9.00 -1.65 -47.57
N ALA A 377 8.02 -2.51 -47.83
CA ALA A 377 6.83 -2.17 -48.59
C ALA A 377 5.85 -1.34 -47.73
N SER A 378 5.72 -0.05 -48.04
CA SER A 378 4.84 0.90 -47.32
C SER A 378 3.35 0.56 -47.42
N GLU A 379 2.97 -0.28 -48.38
CA GLU A 379 1.60 -0.74 -48.61
C GLU A 379 1.11 -1.80 -47.60
N ILE A 380 2.01 -2.35 -46.77
CA ILE A 380 1.66 -3.28 -45.69
C ILE A 380 1.42 -2.53 -44.37
N ALA A 381 1.83 -1.26 -44.28
CA ALA A 381 1.63 -0.44 -43.09
C ALA A 381 0.19 0.05 -42.99
N LEU A 382 -0.43 -0.19 -41.84
CA LEU A 382 -1.74 0.38 -41.52
C LEU A 382 -1.58 1.89 -41.30
N GLN A 383 -2.18 2.69 -42.18
CA GLN A 383 -2.18 4.14 -42.03
C GLN A 383 -3.06 4.53 -40.83
N PRO A 384 -2.67 5.55 -40.04
CA PRO A 384 -3.53 6.07 -38.98
C PRO A 384 -4.86 6.52 -39.57
N ASP A 385 -5.97 6.14 -38.94
CA ASP A 385 -7.30 6.54 -39.41
C ASP A 385 -7.44 8.07 -39.32
N PRO A 386 -7.79 8.76 -40.43
CA PRO A 386 -7.91 10.22 -40.50
C PRO A 386 -8.76 10.83 -39.38
N LYS A 387 -9.79 10.10 -38.93
CA LYS A 387 -10.68 10.52 -37.84
C LYS A 387 -9.97 10.74 -36.51
N TRP A 388 -8.89 10.00 -36.26
CA TRP A 388 -8.09 10.14 -35.05
C TRP A 388 -7.03 11.24 -35.17
N LEU A 389 -6.48 11.45 -36.37
CA LEU A 389 -5.55 12.55 -36.66
C LEU A 389 -6.24 13.92 -36.51
N GLU A 390 -7.49 14.05 -36.98
CA GLU A 390 -8.30 15.27 -36.80
C GLU A 390 -8.58 15.59 -35.32
N LYS A 391 -8.73 14.55 -34.50
CA LYS A 391 -9.01 14.69 -33.07
C LYS A 391 -7.78 15.15 -32.27
N TYR A 392 -6.57 14.80 -32.73
CA TYR A 392 -5.30 15.26 -32.16
C TYR A 392 -4.91 16.67 -32.62
N ALA A 393 -5.39 17.12 -33.79
CA ALA A 393 -5.09 18.45 -34.34
C ALA A 393 -5.78 19.62 -33.60
N ASN A 394 -6.76 19.33 -32.73
CA ASN A 394 -7.42 20.32 -31.88
C ASN A 394 -7.06 20.06 -30.39
N PRO A 395 -6.06 20.75 -29.83
CA PRO A 395 -5.69 20.56 -28.43
C PRO A 395 -6.84 20.96 -27.49
N CYS A 396 -6.94 20.25 -26.37
CA CYS A 396 -8.01 20.35 -25.39
C CYS A 396 -8.22 21.80 -24.91
N PRO A 397 -9.45 22.35 -24.97
CA PRO A 397 -9.77 23.55 -24.21
C PRO A 397 -9.76 23.19 -22.72
N HIS A 398 -9.21 24.11 -21.91
CA HIS A 398 -9.06 24.02 -20.46
C HIS A 398 -10.34 23.64 -19.70
#